data_AF-A0A258CRX2-F1
#
_entry.id   AF-A0A258CRX2-F1
#
_cell.length_a   1.000
_cell.length_b   1.000
_cell.length_c   1.000
_cell.angle_alpha   90.00
_cell.angle_beta   90.00
_cell.angle_gamma   90.00
#
_symmetry.space_group_name_H-M   'P 1'
#
loop_
_entity.id
_entity.type
_entity.pdbx_description
1 polymer ?
#
loop_
_entity_poly.entity_id
_entity_poly.type
_entity_poly.pdbx_seq_one_letter_code
_entity_poly.pdbx_strand_id
1 'polypeptide(L)'
;TDSWPAGAAQARGDWLLLLEEGDVPQAHWPQAVERHLLLAPDRPALIPLRGFAQSLRERAGVSFGPHRLRAGLVLPKSHALSGRLGAAPQRLSVGRERAAG
;
A
#
# COMPACT_ATOMS: atom_id res chain seq x y z
N THR A 1 2.75 -8.64 16.28
CA THR A 1 2.37 -9.65 15.28
C THR A 1 1.97 -8.92 14.02
N ASP A 2 2.55 -9.26 12.89
CA ASP A 2 2.19 -8.63 11.60
C ASP A 2 0.72 -8.98 11.31
N SER A 3 -0.18 -7.99 11.35
CA SER A 3 -1.63 -8.20 11.24
C SER A 3 -2.10 -8.39 9.80
N TRP A 4 -1.25 -8.06 8.81
CA TRP A 4 -1.59 -8.13 7.40
C TRP A 4 -1.93 -9.54 6.89
N PRO A 5 -1.16 -10.61 7.19
CA PRO A 5 -1.50 -11.95 6.71
C PRO A 5 -2.85 -12.45 7.22
N ALA A 6 -3.20 -12.12 8.47
CA ALA A 6 -4.49 -12.51 9.07
C ALA A 6 -5.67 -11.78 8.41
N GLY A 7 -5.52 -10.50 8.08
CA GLY A 7 -6.52 -9.77 7.30
C GLY A 7 -6.62 -10.28 5.86
N ALA A 8 -5.47 -10.55 5.22
CA ALA A 8 -5.41 -11.09 3.87
C ALA A 8 -6.11 -12.45 3.76
N ALA A 9 -5.96 -13.34 4.74
CA ALA A 9 -6.65 -14.63 4.78
C ALA A 9 -8.17 -14.50 4.66
N GLN A 10 -8.75 -13.47 5.28
CA GLN A 10 -10.20 -13.23 5.31
C GLN A 10 -10.72 -12.48 4.07
N ALA A 11 -9.84 -11.73 3.39
CA ALA A 11 -10.23 -10.97 2.20
C ALA A 11 -10.63 -11.89 1.05
N ARG A 12 -11.68 -11.52 0.29
CA ARG A 12 -12.17 -12.32 -0.85
C ARG A 12 -11.50 -11.99 -2.18
N GLY A 13 -10.93 -10.79 -2.31
CA GLY A 13 -10.29 -10.33 -3.55
C GLY A 13 -8.88 -10.88 -3.75
N ASP A 14 -8.48 -11.02 -5.01
CA ASP A 14 -7.13 -11.44 -5.41
C ASP A 14 -6.09 -10.34 -5.20
N TRP A 15 -6.53 -9.08 -5.17
CA TRP A 15 -5.72 -7.91 -4.90
C TRP A 15 -6.19 -7.19 -3.65
N LEU A 16 -5.23 -6.68 -2.89
CA LEU A 16 -5.44 -6.04 -1.62
C LEU A 16 -4.82 -4.65 -1.62
N LEU A 17 -5.53 -3.69 -1.03
CA LEU A 17 -5.00 -2.40 -0.61
C LEU A 17 -4.80 -2.44 0.91
N LEU A 18 -3.57 -2.26 1.36
CA LEU A 18 -3.25 -2.20 2.80
C LEU A 18 -3.40 -0.77 3.28
N LEU A 19 -4.22 -0.55 4.31
CA LEU A 19 -4.43 0.75 4.94
C LEU A 19 -4.22 0.61 6.44
N GLU A 20 -3.51 1.57 7.02
CA GLU A 20 -3.52 1.74 8.47
C GLU A 20 -4.77 2.50 8.91
N GLU A 21 -5.21 2.25 10.14
CA GLU A 21 -6.34 2.96 10.75
C GLU A 21 -6.15 4.47 10.60
N GLY A 22 -7.12 5.18 10.00
CA GLY A 22 -7.03 6.62 9.75
C GLY A 22 -6.39 7.01 8.42
N ASP A 23 -5.98 6.06 7.58
CA ASP A 23 -5.55 6.37 6.20
C ASP A 23 -6.75 6.72 5.32
N VAL A 24 -6.62 7.80 4.57
CA VAL A 24 -7.63 8.29 3.62
C VAL A 24 -6.99 8.46 2.25
N PRO A 25 -7.17 7.51 1.33
CA PRO A 25 -6.75 7.68 -0.06
C PRO A 25 -7.47 8.87 -0.74
N GLN A 26 -6.76 9.60 -1.61
CA GLN A 26 -7.36 10.70 -2.39
C GLN A 26 -8.47 10.21 -3.31
N ALA A 27 -9.47 11.05 -3.59
CA ALA A 27 -10.72 10.66 -4.25
C ALA A 27 -10.58 9.79 -5.54
N HIS A 28 -9.56 10.06 -6.36
CA HIS A 28 -9.33 9.35 -7.63
C HIS A 28 -8.43 8.10 -7.50
N TRP A 29 -8.26 7.59 -6.29
CA TRP A 29 -7.43 6.42 -6.03
C TRP A 29 -7.91 5.14 -6.75
N PRO A 30 -9.22 4.83 -6.89
CA PRO A 30 -9.64 3.59 -7.54
C PRO A 30 -9.20 3.57 -9.00
N GLN A 31 -9.37 4.69 -9.72
CA GLN A 31 -9.01 4.79 -11.14
C GLN A 31 -7.49 4.68 -11.35
N ALA A 32 -6.69 5.23 -10.42
CA ALA A 32 -5.24 5.09 -10.47
C ALA A 32 -4.80 3.64 -10.23
N VAL A 33 -5.46 2.93 -9.32
CA VAL A 33 -5.20 1.50 -9.07
C VAL A 33 -5.65 0.65 -10.25
N GLU A 34 -6.86 0.84 -10.77
CA GLU A 34 -7.37 0.13 -11.95
C GLU A 34 -6.43 0.27 -13.14
N ARG A 35 -5.99 1.51 -13.43
CA ARG A 35 -5.01 1.76 -14.50
C ARG A 35 -3.70 1.03 -14.27
N HIS A 36 -3.21 0.97 -13.03
CA HIS A 36 -2.01 0.22 -12.69
C HIS A 36 -2.19 -1.28 -12.92
N LEU A 37 -3.31 -1.86 -12.47
CA LEU A 37 -3.63 -3.27 -12.66
C LEU A 37 -3.73 -3.67 -14.13
N LEU A 38 -4.19 -2.76 -15.00
CA LEU A 38 -4.23 -2.97 -16.45
C LEU A 38 -2.86 -2.88 -17.12
N LEU A 39 -1.98 -1.98 -16.67
CA LEU A 39 -0.71 -1.69 -17.34
C LEU A 39 0.49 -2.47 -16.78
N ALA A 40 0.43 -2.88 -15.52
CA ALA A 40 1.52 -3.57 -14.83
C ALA A 40 0.98 -4.60 -13.82
N PRO A 41 0.21 -5.61 -14.28
CA PRO A 41 -0.44 -6.59 -13.39
C PRO A 41 0.56 -7.39 -12.54
N ASP A 42 1.78 -7.62 -13.02
CA ASP A 42 2.77 -8.41 -12.27
C ASP A 42 3.52 -7.62 -11.19
N ARG A 43 3.24 -6.32 -11.08
CA ARG A 43 3.99 -5.41 -10.19
C ARG A 43 3.09 -4.88 -9.07
N PRO A 44 3.51 -4.95 -7.80
CA PRO A 44 2.84 -4.24 -6.72
C PRO A 44 2.87 -2.72 -6.95
N ALA A 45 1.89 -2.01 -6.39
CA ALA A 45 1.83 -0.55 -6.39
C ALA A 45 1.92 0.00 -4.95
N LEU A 46 2.22 1.30 -4.86
CA LEU A 46 2.23 2.05 -3.60
C LEU A 46 1.48 3.37 -3.79
N ILE A 47 0.44 3.58 -3.00
CA ILE A 47 -0.20 4.87 -2.77
C ILE A 47 0.61 5.62 -1.69
N PRO A 48 1.47 6.58 -2.06
CA PRO A 48 2.30 7.31 -1.10
C PRO A 48 1.46 8.16 -0.14
N LEU A 49 1.89 8.26 1.11
CA LEU A 49 1.37 9.22 2.06
C LEU A 49 1.79 10.65 1.66
N ARG A 50 0.86 11.60 1.69
CA ARG A 50 1.05 13.03 1.34
C ARG A 50 0.70 13.89 2.56
N GLY A 51 1.52 14.92 2.85
CA GLY A 51 1.32 15.84 3.98
C GLY A 51 2.63 16.33 4.62
N PHE A 52 2.77 17.65 4.83
CA PHE A 52 4.04 18.35 5.11
C PHE A 52 4.62 18.12 6.52
N ALA A 53 3.81 17.75 7.52
CA ALA A 53 4.30 17.43 8.87
C ALA A 53 4.69 15.94 9.03
N GLN A 54 4.31 15.09 8.08
CA GLN A 54 4.41 13.63 8.17
C GLN A 54 5.57 13.05 7.34
N SER A 55 6.07 13.83 6.37
CA SER A 55 7.28 13.59 5.59
C SER A 55 8.57 13.50 6.43
N LEU A 56 8.58 14.09 7.65
CA LEU A 56 9.69 13.97 8.62
C LEU A 56 9.69 12.63 9.36
N ARG A 57 8.52 12.04 9.65
CA ARG A 57 8.40 10.75 10.35
C ARG A 57 8.64 9.56 9.41
N GLU A 58 8.21 9.66 8.15
CA GLU A 58 8.54 8.65 7.14
C GLU A 58 10.05 8.60 6.82
N ARG A 59 10.78 9.73 6.93
CA ARG A 59 12.25 9.76 6.74
C ARG A 59 13.02 8.98 7.80
N ALA A 60 12.51 8.89 9.03
CA ALA A 60 13.09 8.03 10.08
C ALA A 60 12.80 6.53 9.83
N GLY A 61 11.79 6.21 9.01
CA GLY A 61 11.45 4.85 8.58
C GLY A 61 12.10 4.43 7.25
N VAL A 62 12.96 5.25 6.62
CA VAL A 62 13.59 4.92 5.33
C VAL A 62 14.50 3.67 5.41
N SER A 63 14.70 3.09 6.60
CA SER A 63 15.27 1.77 6.82
C SER A 63 14.35 0.58 6.44
N PHE A 64 13.10 0.79 6.02
CA PHE A 64 12.19 -0.30 5.63
C PHE A 64 12.55 -0.87 4.26
N GLY A 65 13.35 -1.94 4.30
CA GLY A 65 13.87 -2.63 3.13
C GLY A 65 12.79 -3.02 2.09
N PRO A 66 13.21 -3.20 0.82
CA PRO A 66 12.33 -3.22 -0.37
C PRO A 66 11.26 -4.33 -0.41
N HIS A 67 11.20 -5.21 0.60
CA HIS A 67 10.39 -6.42 0.57
C HIS A 67 9.39 -6.60 1.74
N ARG A 68 9.23 -5.62 2.63
CA ARG A 68 8.25 -5.71 3.73
C ARG A 68 6.89 -5.13 3.37
N LEU A 69 5.83 -5.71 3.92
CA LEU A 69 4.48 -5.17 3.86
C LEU A 69 4.37 -3.87 4.66
N ARG A 70 3.58 -2.91 4.15
CA ARG A 70 3.31 -1.61 4.78
C ARG A 70 2.03 -1.00 4.23
N ALA A 71 1.51 0.00 4.96
CA ALA A 71 0.38 0.81 4.52
C ALA A 71 0.61 1.51 3.19
N GLY A 72 -0.45 1.60 2.39
CA GLY A 72 -0.47 2.15 1.04
C GLY A 72 -0.09 1.16 -0.05
N LEU A 73 0.30 -0.08 0.28
CA LEU A 73 0.60 -1.07 -0.76
C LEU A 73 -0.68 -1.59 -1.42
N VAL A 74 -0.60 -1.75 -2.74
CA VAL A 74 -1.55 -2.50 -3.57
C VAL A 74 -0.81 -3.72 -4.09
N LEU A 75 -1.25 -4.92 -3.70
CA LEU A 75 -0.50 -6.15 -3.96
C LEU A 75 -1.42 -7.37 -4.12
N PRO A 76 -0.94 -8.44 -4.79
CA PRO A 76 -1.63 -9.72 -4.79
C PRO A 76 -1.80 -10.28 -3.37
N LYS A 77 -2.94 -10.93 -3.11
CA LYS A 77 -3.23 -11.60 -1.83
C LYS A 77 -2.15 -12.60 -1.44
N SER A 78 -1.56 -13.31 -2.40
CA SER A 78 -0.45 -14.25 -2.16
C SER A 78 0.78 -13.58 -1.52
N HIS A 79 1.10 -12.34 -1.91
CA HIS A 79 2.20 -11.57 -1.32
C HIS A 79 1.86 -11.10 0.11
N ALA A 80 0.60 -10.73 0.35
CA ALA A 80 0.16 -10.35 1.70
C ALA A 80 0.17 -11.55 2.67
N LEU A 81 -0.24 -12.73 2.19
CA LEU A 81 -0.20 -13.98 2.96
C LEU A 81 1.24 -14.41 3.29
N SER A 82 2.17 -14.22 2.36
CA SER A 82 3.59 -14.56 2.57
C SER A 82 4.36 -13.55 3.43
N GLY A 83 3.76 -12.38 3.72
CA GLY A 83 4.43 -11.31 4.46
C GLY A 83 5.54 -10.60 3.67
N ARG A 84 5.67 -10.85 2.37
CA ARG A 84 6.81 -10.39 1.55
C ARG A 84 6.36 -9.89 0.18
N LEU A 85 7.03 -8.85 -0.31
CA LEU A 85 6.85 -8.37 -1.69
C LEU A 85 7.80 -9.10 -2.65
N GLY A 86 7.25 -9.66 -3.72
CA GLY A 86 8.03 -10.29 -4.80
C GLY A 86 8.83 -9.31 -5.67
N ALA A 87 8.45 -8.03 -5.71
CA ALA A 87 9.12 -6.99 -6.49
C ALA A 87 8.95 -5.61 -5.84
N ALA A 88 9.82 -4.66 -6.22
CA ALA A 88 9.74 -3.28 -5.74
C ALA A 88 8.45 -2.60 -6.26
N PRO A 89 7.62 -2.02 -5.37
CA PRO A 89 6.33 -1.47 -5.76
C PRO A 89 6.50 -0.21 -6.61
N GLN A 90 5.62 -0.03 -7.59
CA GLN A 90 5.52 1.18 -8.38
C GLN A 90 4.76 2.26 -7.59
N ARG A 91 5.37 3.43 -7.39
CA ARG A 91 4.70 4.54 -6.73
C ARG A 91 3.65 5.13 -7.68
N LEU A 92 2.40 5.20 -7.23
CA LEU A 92 1.33 5.85 -7.96
C LEU A 92 1.41 7.37 -7.79
N SER A 93 0.84 8.10 -8.75
CA SER A 93 0.73 9.56 -8.68
C SER A 93 -0.22 9.99 -7.57
N VAL A 94 -1.34 9.28 -7.42
CA VAL A 94 -2.34 9.48 -6.36
C VAL A 94 -1.74 9.25 -4.97
N GLY A 95 -2.14 10.09 -4.01
CA GLY A 95 -1.70 9.97 -2.62
C GLY A 95 -2.76 9.40 -1.67
N ARG A 96 -2.33 9.15 -0.44
CA ARG A 96 -3.20 9.02 0.73
C ARG A 96 -2.80 10.04 1.79
N GLU A 97 -3.72 10.39 2.66
CA GLU A 97 -3.56 11.31 3.76
C GLU A 97 -3.98 10.62 5.06
N ARG A 98 -3.83 11.31 6.18
CA ARG A 98 -4.43 10.89 7.44
C ARG A 98 -5.72 11.66 7.65
N ALA A 99 -6.78 10.96 8.04
CA ALA A 99 -7.93 11.63 8.64
C ALA A 99 -7.41 12.49 9.79
N ALA A 100 -7.67 13.80 9.73
CA ALA A 100 -7.51 14.64 10.91
C ALA A 100 -8.44 14.06 11.97
N GLY A 101 -7.89 13.73 13.14
CA GLY A 101 -8.69 13.36 14.30
C GLY A 101 -9.56 14.51 14.78
#